data_AF-A0A6V7I079-F1
#
_entry.id   AF-A0A6V7I079-F1
#
_cell.length_a   1.000
_cell.length_b   1.000
_cell.length_c   1.000
_cell.angle_alpha   90.00
_cell.angle_beta   90.00
_cell.angle_gamma   90.00
#
_symmetry.space_group_name_H-M   'P 1'
#
loop_
_entity.id
_entity.type
_entity.pdbx_description
1 polymer ?
#
loop_
_entity_poly.entity_id
_entity_poly.type
_entity_poly.pdbx_seq_one_letter_code
_entity_poly.pdbx_strand_id
1 'polypeptide(L)' 'IENINSVTSSVSGVAMCPYSPHANVTALLARGNAGLFAGAPTDFSGADAAIYRTLASPNLRTHQYDS' A
#
# COMPACT_ATOMS: atom_id res chain seq x y z
N ILE A 1 -17.89 20.81 -5.07
CA ILE A 1 -17.53 19.88 -3.98
C ILE A 1 -18.26 18.59 -4.29
N GLU A 2 -17.52 17.53 -4.59
CA GLU A 2 -18.09 16.19 -4.77
C GLU A 2 -18.55 15.60 -3.42
N ASN A 3 -19.55 14.72 -3.43
CA ASN A 3 -20.09 14.11 -2.22
C ASN A 3 -19.10 13.08 -1.64
N ILE A 4 -18.62 13.30 -0.41
CA ILE A 4 -17.64 12.43 0.28
C ILE A 4 -18.16 11.00 0.57
N ASN A 5 -19.47 10.78 0.50
CA ASN A 5 -20.05 9.45 0.65
C ASN A 5 -20.13 8.66 -0.66
N SER A 6 -19.73 9.25 -1.80
CA SER A 6 -19.76 8.57 -3.08
C SER A 6 -18.51 7.71 -3.26
N VAL A 7 -18.69 6.39 -3.33
CA VAL A 7 -17.62 5.43 -3.63
C VAL A 7 -17.67 5.09 -5.12
N THR A 8 -16.60 5.38 -5.86
CA THR A 8 -16.50 5.09 -7.30
C THR A 8 -15.88 3.73 -7.59
N SER A 9 -14.97 3.27 -6.75
CA SER A 9 -14.39 1.93 -6.82
C SER A 9 -13.77 1.52 -5.49
N SER A 10 -13.61 0.21 -5.32
CA SER A 10 -12.90 -0.40 -4.19
C SER A 10 -11.66 -1.10 -4.74
N VAL A 11 -10.53 -0.93 -4.05
CA VAL A 11 -9.27 -1.60 -4.39
C VAL A 11 -8.78 -2.40 -3.19
N SER A 12 -8.00 -3.46 -3.44
CA SER A 12 -7.36 -4.22 -2.36
C SER A 12 -6.40 -3.32 -1.59
N GLY A 13 -6.46 -3.34 -0.26
CA GLY A 13 -5.54 -2.60 0.61
C GLY A 13 -4.25 -3.35 0.94
N VAL A 14 -4.10 -4.60 0.47
CA VAL A 14 -2.93 -5.43 0.77
C VAL A 14 -1.65 -4.70 0.40
N ALA A 15 -0.69 -4.67 1.34
CA ALA A 15 0.58 -3.98 1.23
C ALA A 15 0.52 -2.43 1.13
N MET A 16 -0.67 -1.83 1.17
CA MET A 16 -0.88 -0.38 1.19
C MET A 16 -1.41 0.11 2.55
N CYS A 17 -2.24 -0.70 3.21
CA CYS A 17 -2.72 -0.47 4.56
C CYS A 17 -2.61 -1.76 5.38
N PRO A 18 -2.16 -1.68 6.65
CA PRO A 18 -2.02 -2.85 7.48
C PRO A 18 -3.38 -3.43 7.92
N TYR A 19 -3.41 -4.73 8.19
CA TYR A 19 -4.56 -5.40 8.80
C TYR A 19 -4.79 -4.95 10.25
N SER A 20 -3.71 -4.77 11.02
CA SER A 20 -3.77 -4.35 12.42
C SER A 20 -3.76 -2.83 12.54
N PRO A 21 -4.68 -2.23 13.33
CA PRO A 21 -4.67 -0.79 13.59
C PRO A 21 -3.46 -0.34 14.43
N HIS A 22 -2.74 -1.29 15.05
CA HIS A 22 -1.54 -1.02 15.85
C HIS A 22 -0.25 -1.14 15.05
N ALA A 23 -0.31 -1.57 13.78
CA ALA A 23 0.87 -1.70 12.94
C ALA A 23 1.31 -0.34 12.39
N ASN A 24 2.63 -0.15 12.33
CA ASN A 24 3.20 1.02 11.67
C ASN A 24 3.02 0.93 10.16
N VAL A 25 2.78 2.07 9.53
CA VAL A 25 2.64 2.19 8.07
C VAL A 25 3.19 3.53 7.62
N THR A 26 3.76 3.55 6.42
CA THR A 26 4.09 4.80 5.71
C THR A 26 3.50 4.73 4.31
N ALA A 27 2.89 5.81 3.84
CA ALA A 27 2.35 5.91 2.49
C ALA A 27 2.69 7.27 1.86
N LEU A 28 3.08 7.26 0.60
CA LEU A 28 3.44 8.44 -0.18
C LEU A 28 2.89 8.32 -1.60
N LEU A 29 1.96 9.20 -1.96
CA LEU A 29 1.54 9.37 -3.35
C LEU A 29 2.51 10.33 -4.04
N ALA A 30 3.32 9.81 -4.95
CA ALA A 30 4.29 10.61 -5.68
C ALA A 30 3.64 11.32 -6.88
N ARG A 31 4.17 12.50 -7.25
CA ARG A 31 3.65 13.27 -8.39
C ARG A 31 3.92 12.58 -9.72
N GLY A 32 3.08 12.88 -10.71
CA GLY A 32 3.18 12.30 -12.06
C GLY A 32 2.83 10.80 -12.05
N ASN A 33 3.46 10.03 -12.93
CA ASN A 33 3.21 8.59 -13.08
C ASN A 33 4.06 7.73 -12.13
N ALA A 34 4.53 8.30 -11.01
CA ALA A 34 5.39 7.61 -10.06
C ALA A 34 4.61 6.65 -9.14
N GLY A 35 3.30 6.83 -8.99
CA GLY A 35 2.43 5.92 -8.24
C GLY A 35 2.45 6.13 -6.72
N LEU A 36 1.84 5.18 -6.01
CA LEU A 36 1.75 5.12 -4.57
C LEU A 36 2.85 4.22 -4.02
N PHE A 37 3.69 4.77 -3.14
CA PHE A 37 4.67 4.02 -2.38
C PHE A 37 4.12 3.76 -0.99
N ALA A 38 4.15 2.51 -0.52
CA ALA A 38 3.72 2.16 0.83
C ALA A 38 4.68 1.17 1.47
N GLY A 39 4.95 1.34 2.76
CA GLY A 39 5.63 0.38 3.61
C GLY A 39 4.66 -0.15 4.63
N ALA A 40 4.23 -1.41 4.48
CA ALA A 40 3.26 -2.06 5.35
C ALA A 40 3.47 -3.59 5.33
N PRO A 41 2.98 -4.31 6.36
CA PRO A 41 2.85 -5.75 6.28
C PRO A 41 1.86 -6.18 5.19
N THR A 42 2.19 -7.26 4.47
CA THR A 42 1.39 -7.79 3.37
C THR A 42 0.42 -8.88 3.82
N ASP A 43 0.66 -9.47 4.99
CA ASP A 43 -0.09 -10.59 5.52
C ASP A 43 -0.68 -10.28 6.90
N PHE A 44 -1.64 -11.10 7.32
CA PHE A 44 -2.34 -10.89 8.59
C PHE A 44 -1.41 -11.02 9.80
N SER A 45 -0.39 -11.88 9.71
CA SER A 45 0.53 -12.13 10.83
C SER A 45 1.48 -10.96 11.10
N GLY A 46 1.69 -10.10 10.10
CA GLY A 46 2.67 -9.01 10.17
C GLY A 46 4.11 -9.45 9.84
N ALA A 47 4.33 -10.69 9.44
CA ALA A 47 5.66 -11.27 9.22
C ALA A 47 6.31 -10.82 7.90
N ASP A 48 5.51 -10.56 6.86
CA ASP A 48 6.01 -10.08 5.57
C ASP A 48 5.87 -8.56 5.48
N ALA A 49 6.83 -7.83 6.07
CA ALA A 49 6.94 -6.39 5.89
C ALA A 49 7.67 -6.07 4.58
N ALA A 50 7.09 -5.18 3.77
CA ALA A 50 7.66 -4.85 2.47
C ALA A 50 7.34 -3.42 2.04
N ILE A 51 8.20 -2.88 1.17
CA ILE A 51 7.97 -1.62 0.48
C ILE A 51 7.40 -1.93 -0.90
N TYR A 52 6.21 -1.40 -1.18
CA TYR A 52 5.49 -1.57 -2.44
C TYR A 52 5.38 -0.27 -3.21
N ARG A 53 5.38 -0.38 -4.53
CA ARG A 53 4.94 0.68 -5.45
C ARG A 53 3.76 0.17 -6.26
N THR A 54 2.61 0.82 -6.11
CA THR A 54 1.36 0.54 -6.83
C THR A 54 0.87 1.78 -7.57
N LEU A 55 -0.27 1.69 -8.28
CA LEU A 55 -0.84 2.79 -9.09
C LEU A 55 0.13 3.33 -10.17
N ALA A 56 1.15 2.55 -10.50
CA ALA A 56 2.11 2.78 -11.56
C ALA A 56 2.56 1.42 -12.10
N SER A 57 2.85 1.36 -13.41
CA SER A 57 3.28 0.12 -14.06
C SER A 57 4.79 0.13 -14.31
N PRO A 58 5.51 -0.94 -13.97
CA PRO A 58 5.05 -2.12 -13.24
C PRO A 58 4.89 -1.84 -11.74
N ASN A 59 4.03 -2.64 -11.08
CA ASN A 59 4.03 -2.72 -9.62
C ASN A 59 5.36 -3.33 -9.17
N LEU A 60 5.95 -2.78 -8.11
CA LEU A 60 7.20 -3.27 -7.52
C LEU A 60 7.02 -3.60 -6.05
N ARG A 61 7.84 -4.54 -5.55
CA ARG A 61 8.00 -4.84 -4.13
C ARG A 61 9.46 -5.16 -3.80
N THR A 62 9.84 -5.00 -2.55
CA THR A 62 11.11 -5.54 -2.02
C THR A 62 11.13 -7.07 -2.05
N HIS A 63 12.33 -7.65 -2.07
CA HIS A 63 12.51 -9.10 -1.94
C HIS A 63 11.93 -9.60 -0.62
N GLN A 64 11.23 -10.72 -0.68
CA GLN A 64 10.58 -11.33 0.47
C GLN A 64 11.61 -12.15 1.27
N TYR A 65 11.67 -11.94 2.58
CA TYR A 65 12.56 -12.67 3.51
C TYR A 65 14.05 -12.57 3.15
N ASP A 66 14.50 -11.39 2.73
CA ASP A 66 15.90 -11.08 2.42
C ASP A 66 16.43 -10.06 3.44
N SER A 67 16.98 -10.57 4.54
CA SER A 67 17.40 -9.82 5.73
C SER A 67 18.91 -9.66 5.83
#